data_AF-A0A4U9VTL9-F1
#
_entry.id   AF-A0A4U9VTL9-F1
#
_cell.length_a   1.000
_cell.length_b   1.000
_cell.length_c   1.000
_cell.angle_alpha   90.00
_cell.angle_beta   90.00
_cell.angle_gamma   90.00
#
_symmetry.space_group_name_H-M   'P 1'
#
loop_
_entity.id
_entity.type
_entity.pdbx_description
1 polymer ?
#
loop_
_entity_poly.entity_id
_entity_poly.type
_entity_poly.pdbx_seq_one_letter_code
_entity_poly.pdbx_strand_id
1 'polypeptide(L)'
;MDAGRLAAADYQLAVGLRRTRDPNTGTTWGGVRATGINLSASYDRGEANGVWADLSAHQLTGQNVEDNQRQRLMAGYYYKVIKRR
;
A
#
# COMPACT_ATOMS: atom_id res chain seq x y z
N MET A 1 4.44 14.58 26.70
CA MET A 1 4.12 14.45 25.26
C MET A 1 3.90 12.97 25.04
N ASP A 2 2.64 12.57 24.83
CA ASP A 2 2.25 11.17 24.85
C ASP A 2 2.82 10.38 23.66
N ALA A 3 3.31 9.18 23.95
CA ALA A 3 3.84 8.24 22.97
C ALA A 3 2.69 7.62 22.19
N GLY A 4 2.71 7.75 20.86
CA GLY A 4 1.71 7.14 19.97
C GLY A 4 2.14 5.73 19.57
N ARG A 5 1.41 4.71 20.04
CA ARG A 5 1.47 3.36 19.46
C ARG A 5 0.29 3.23 18.50
N LEU A 6 0.56 3.23 17.21
CA LEU A 6 -0.49 3.14 16.18
C LEU A 6 -0.33 1.83 15.44
N ALA A 7 -1.35 0.99 15.53
CA ALA A 7 -1.53 -0.17 14.66
C ALA A 7 -2.86 0.02 13.93
N ALA A 8 -2.84 -0.05 12.60
CA ALA A 8 -4.00 0.12 11.75
C ALA A 8 -4.06 -1.02 10.74
N ALA A 9 -5.27 -1.53 10.51
CA ALA A 9 -5.56 -2.48 9.45
C ALA A 9 -6.71 -1.93 8.60
N ASP A 10 -6.54 -1.91 7.29
CA ASP A 10 -7.51 -1.34 6.36
C ASP A 10 -7.67 -2.20 5.10
N TYR A 11 -8.90 -2.20 4.56
CA TYR A 11 -9.20 -2.78 3.26
C TYR A 11 -9.02 -1.71 2.18
N GLN A 12 -8.21 -2.01 1.18
CA GLN A 12 -7.81 -1.07 0.15
C GLN A 12 -8.31 -1.51 -1.22
N LEU A 13 -8.90 -0.56 -1.94
CA LEU A 13 -9.19 -0.66 -3.36
C LEU A 13 -8.44 0.45 -4.09
N ALA A 14 -7.51 0.07 -4.97
CA ALA A 14 -6.86 0.99 -5.91
C ALA A 14 -7.35 0.70 -7.32
N VAL A 15 -7.69 1.75 -8.07
CA VAL A 15 -8.23 1.63 -9.44
C VAL A 15 -7.18 2.11 -10.44
N GLY A 16 -6.77 1.22 -11.34
CA GLY A 16 -5.89 1.51 -12.46
C GLY A 16 -6.59 2.30 -13.56
N LEU A 17 -5.77 2.90 -14.43
CA LEU A 17 -6.21 3.80 -15.49
C LEU A 17 -7.00 3.08 -16.60
N ARG A 18 -7.43 3.90 -17.57
CA ARG A 18 -8.42 3.60 -18.62
C ARG A 18 -8.18 2.27 -19.35
N ARG A 19 -9.29 1.65 -19.76
CA ARG A 19 -9.30 0.46 -20.62
C ARG A 19 -9.03 0.85 -22.08
N THR A 20 -8.45 -0.08 -22.83
CA THR A 20 -8.16 0.07 -24.26
C THR A 20 -8.86 -1.04 -25.05
N ARG A 21 -9.49 -0.70 -26.18
CA ARG A 21 -10.13 -1.66 -27.08
C ARG A 21 -9.25 -1.89 -28.29
N ASP A 22 -8.93 -3.15 -28.57
CA ASP A 22 -8.26 -3.57 -29.80
C ASP A 22 -9.25 -3.47 -30.98
N PRO A 23 -8.97 -2.67 -32.02
CA PRO A 23 -9.85 -2.53 -33.17
C PRO A 23 -9.96 -3.79 -34.04
N ASN A 24 -8.94 -4.66 -34.03
CA ASN A 24 -8.92 -5.84 -34.89
C ASN A 24 -9.73 -7.01 -34.29
N THR A 25 -9.66 -7.19 -32.97
CA THR A 25 -10.38 -8.26 -32.26
C THR A 25 -11.64 -7.79 -31.56
N GLY A 26 -11.81 -6.47 -31.38
CA GLY A 26 -12.90 -5.88 -30.61
C GLY A 26 -12.75 -6.03 -29.08
N THR A 27 -11.71 -6.75 -28.62
CA THR A 27 -11.48 -7.09 -27.21
C THR A 27 -11.02 -5.86 -26.42
N THR A 28 -11.56 -5.68 -25.22
CA THR A 28 -11.17 -4.59 -24.33
C THR A 28 -10.27 -5.09 -23.21
N TRP A 29 -9.12 -4.47 -23.03
CA TRP A 29 -8.10 -4.85 -22.05
C TRP A 29 -7.90 -3.75 -21.02
N GLY A 30 -7.47 -4.15 -19.82
CA GLY A 30 -7.01 -3.24 -18.77
C GLY A 30 -8.05 -2.92 -17.71
N GLY A 31 -7.99 -1.72 -17.14
CA GLY A 31 -8.79 -1.35 -15.98
C GLY A 31 -8.47 -2.20 -14.76
N VAL A 32 -7.18 -2.51 -14.58
CA VAL A 32 -6.65 -3.32 -13.47
C VAL A 32 -6.97 -2.64 -12.14
N ARG A 33 -7.41 -3.41 -11.16
CA ARG A 33 -7.69 -2.94 -9.81
C ARG A 33 -6.88 -3.75 -8.81
N ALA A 34 -6.33 -3.10 -7.80
CA ALA A 34 -5.71 -3.77 -6.67
C ALA A 34 -6.71 -3.79 -5.51
N THR A 35 -7.07 -4.97 -5.05
CA THR A 35 -8.01 -5.18 -3.95
C THR A 35 -7.33 -6.00 -2.87
N GLY A 36 -7.32 -5.52 -1.63
CA GLY A 36 -6.56 -6.21 -0.61
C GLY A 36 -6.60 -5.57 0.76
N ILE A 37 -5.70 -6.03 1.61
CA ILE A 37 -5.55 -5.55 2.98
C ILE A 37 -4.17 -4.95 3.17
N ASN A 38 -4.11 -3.97 4.07
CA ASN A 38 -2.87 -3.39 4.54
C ASN A 38 -2.88 -3.34 6.07
N LEU A 39 -1.73 -3.66 6.67
CA LEU A 39 -1.49 -3.61 8.09
C LEU A 39 -0.25 -2.75 8.32
N SER A 40 -0.40 -1.68 9.09
CA SER A 40 0.69 -0.78 9.45
C SER A 40 0.82 -0.69 10.96
N ALA A 41 2.06 -0.63 11.44
CA ALA A 41 2.38 -0.46 12.84
C ALA A 41 3.52 0.55 13.00
N SER A 42 3.41 1.41 14.00
CA SER A 42 4.47 2.36 14.36
C SER A 42 4.62 2.50 15.86
N TYR A 43 5.85 2.77 16.28
CA TYR A 43 6.21 3.03 17.65
C TYR A 43 7.18 4.22 17.72
N ASP A 44 6.68 5.35 18.22
CA ASP A 44 7.46 6.56 18.51
C ASP A 44 7.21 6.96 19.98
N ARG A 45 8.27 7.01 20.79
CA ARG A 45 8.20 7.38 22.21
C ARG A 45 8.21 8.91 22.42
N GLY A 46 8.15 9.72 21.37
CA GLY A 46 8.39 11.17 21.42
C GLY A 46 9.88 11.53 21.53
N GLU A 47 10.74 10.51 21.57
CA GLU A 47 12.19 10.61 21.73
C GLU A 47 12.89 10.84 20.37
N ALA A 48 14.22 10.71 20.32
CA ALA A 48 14.99 11.05 19.12
C ALA A 48 14.79 10.03 17.97
N ASN A 49 14.08 8.94 18.20
CA ASN A 49 13.98 7.82 17.28
C ASN A 49 12.57 7.22 17.24
N GLY A 50 12.27 6.51 16.15
CA GLY A 50 11.05 5.74 15.99
C GLY A 50 11.22 4.62 14.98
N VAL A 51 10.32 3.64 15.05
CA VAL A 51 10.28 2.49 14.13
C VAL A 51 8.89 2.34 13.54
N TRP A 52 8.82 1.79 12.33
CA TRP A 52 7.57 1.48 11.65
C TRP A 52 7.69 0.21 10.80
N ALA A 53 6.56 -0.42 10.54
CA ALA A 53 6.42 -1.56 9.64
C ALA A 53 5.08 -1.48 8.87
N ASP A 54 5.07 -1.99 7.64
CA ASP A 54 3.92 -2.07 6.74
C ASP A 54 3.91 -3.45 6.06
N LEU A 55 2.79 -4.15 6.15
CA LEU A 55 2.54 -5.44 5.51
C LEU A 55 1.26 -5.33 4.68
N SER A 56 1.35 -5.67 3.40
CA SER A 56 0.21 -5.55 2.49
C SER A 56 0.08 -6.78 1.59
N ALA A 57 -1.15 -7.19 1.31
CA ALA A 57 -1.46 -8.24 0.35
C ALA A 57 -2.64 -7.80 -0.53
N HIS A 58 -2.43 -7.80 -1.84
CA HIS A 58 -3.43 -7.38 -2.84
C HIS A 58 -3.57 -8.40 -3.96
N GLN A 59 -4.80 -8.60 -4.42
CA GLN A 59 -5.09 -9.22 -5.71
C GLN A 59 -5.23 -8.12 -6.77
N LEU A 60 -4.66 -8.36 -7.94
CA LEU A 60 -4.65 -7.48 -9.10
C LEU A 60 -5.48 -8.14 -10.19
N THR A 61 -6.67 -7.60 -10.46
CA THR A 61 -7.60 -8.17 -11.45
C THR A 61 -8.00 -7.11 -12.47
N GLY A 62 -8.21 -7.51 -13.72
CA GLY A 62 -8.53 -6.59 -14.81
C GLY A 62 -9.36 -7.24 -15.92
N GLN A 63 -9.95 -6.43 -16.80
CA GLN A 63 -10.72 -6.99 -17.91
C GLN A 63 -9.77 -7.59 -18.94
N ASN A 64 -9.92 -8.89 -19.19
CA ASN A 64 -9.03 -9.68 -20.04
C ASN A 64 -7.55 -9.64 -19.61
N VAL A 65 -7.21 -9.13 -18.43
CA VAL A 65 -5.83 -9.15 -17.91
C VAL A 65 -5.70 -10.37 -17.01
N GLU A 66 -4.60 -11.10 -17.12
CA GLU A 66 -4.31 -12.21 -16.22
C GLU A 66 -4.25 -11.74 -14.76
N ASP A 67 -4.86 -12.52 -13.87
CA ASP A 67 -4.87 -12.21 -12.45
C ASP A 67 -3.45 -12.29 -11.89
N ASN A 68 -3.11 -11.37 -10.99
CA ASN A 68 -1.82 -11.33 -10.33
C ASN A 68 -1.97 -11.06 -8.83
N GLN A 69 -0.95 -11.38 -8.05
CA GLN A 69 -0.91 -11.16 -6.62
C GLN A 69 0.33 -10.34 -6.24
N ARG A 70 0.15 -9.46 -5.26
CA ARG A 70 1.25 -8.66 -4.71
C ARG A 70 1.25 -8.77 -3.20
N GLN A 71 2.39 -9.17 -2.66
CA GLN A 71 2.69 -9.12 -1.24
C GLN A 71 3.86 -8.18 -1.01
N ARG A 72 3.77 -7.34 0.02
CA ARG A 72 4.83 -6.38 0.35
C ARG A 72 5.00 -6.29 1.85
N LEU A 73 6.25 -6.34 2.29
CA LEU A 73 6.66 -6.09 3.66
C LEU A 73 7.73 -4.99 3.64
N MET A 74 7.51 -3.92 4.39
CA MET A 74 8.47 -2.84 4.58
C MET A 74 8.64 -2.57 6.07
N ALA A 75 9.83 -2.18 6.47
CA ALA A 75 10.09 -1.70 7.82
C ALA A 75 11.17 -0.61 7.78
N GLY A 76 11.16 0.26 8.78
CA GLY A 76 12.11 1.35 8.85
C GLY A 76 12.36 1.83 10.26
N TYR A 77 13.53 2.46 10.42
CA TYR A 77 13.97 3.16 11.62
C TYR A 77 14.39 4.57 11.22
N TYR A 78 14.06 5.56 12.04
CA TYR A 78 14.52 6.93 11.84
C TYR A 78 15.09 7.53 13.12
N TYR A 79 15.98 8.51 12.94
CA TYR A 79 16.57 9.30 14.02
C TYR A 79 16.49 10.80 13.69
N LYS A 80 16.00 11.60 14.63
CA LYS A 80 15.79 13.05 14.55
C LYS A 80 17.07 13.76 14.95
N VAL A 81 17.87 14.18 13.97
CA VAL A 81 19.15 14.88 14.19
C VAL A 81 18.96 16.32 14.68
N ILE A 82 17.86 16.98 14.27
CA ILE A 82 17.52 18.33 14.71
C ILE A 82 16.11 18.31 15.32
N LYS A 83 15.99 18.74 16.57
CA LYS A 83 14.72 19.04 17.23
C LYS A 83 14.72 20.52 17.62
N ARG A 84 14.07 21.38 16.85
CA ARG A 84 13.78 22.75 17.33
C ARG A 84 12.61 22.67 18.31
N ARG A 85 12.75 23.40 19.42
CA ARG A 85 11.70 23.63 20.41
C ARG A 85 10.55 24.43 19.81
#